data_AF-A0A9P5QSU3-F1
#
_entry.id   AF-A0A9P5QSU3-F1
#
_cell.length_a   1.000
_cell.length_b   1.000
_cell.length_c   1.000
_cell.angle_alpha   90.00
_cell.angle_beta   90.00
_cell.angle_gamma   90.00
#
_symmetry.space_group_name_H-M   'P 1'
#
loop_
_entity.id
_entity.type
_entity.pdbx_description
1 polymer ?
#
loop_
_entity_poly.entity_id
_entity_poly.type
_entity_poly.pdbx_seq_one_letter_code
_entity_poly.pdbx_strand_id
1 'polypeptide(L)'
;SAFFGAEPEVKLLRDASPLMRTGNQYRFVHRSVLEYFLSRVIYSPVRINEEEAHSYDKDDAPIPQPLNANSPLFQRSLLTEPSIVQFLSDRVKLNPAFKQQLCSIIELSKTDDSATMAATNAITILVRAGVTFNGADLQGVKVPGADLSNGQFDSAHFQGADLTGVNLAKSWLRQADMSNTHMEGVTFGELPYLEADCNKARASVNENEGQFSALMNK
;
A
#
# COMPACT_ATOMS: atom_id res chain seq x y z
N SER A 1 -10.97 12.58 38.13
CA SER A 1 -11.80 11.43 37.72
C SER A 1 -13.25 11.82 37.34
N ALA A 2 -13.55 13.09 37.02
CA ALA A 2 -14.93 13.56 36.86
C ALA A 2 -15.59 13.31 35.49
N PHE A 3 -14.84 12.96 34.43
CA PHE A 3 -15.40 12.79 33.08
C PHE A 3 -16.28 11.53 32.88
N PHE A 4 -16.20 10.55 33.78
CA PHE A 4 -17.04 9.34 33.74
C PHE A 4 -17.96 9.21 34.96
N GLY A 5 -18.24 10.33 35.64
CA GLY A 5 -19.21 10.40 36.74
C GLY A 5 -20.65 10.15 36.29
N ALA A 6 -21.56 9.94 37.25
CA ALA A 6 -22.97 9.60 36.99
C ALA A 6 -23.87 10.83 36.75
N GLU A 7 -23.30 12.03 36.62
CA GLU A 7 -24.06 13.26 36.47
C GLU A 7 -24.69 13.40 35.07
N PRO A 8 -25.89 13.99 34.95
CA PRO A 8 -26.62 14.06 33.69
C PRO A 8 -25.90 14.88 32.60
N GLU A 9 -25.14 15.91 32.97
CA GLU A 9 -24.29 16.68 32.04
C GLU A 9 -23.10 15.86 31.52
N VAL A 10 -22.52 15.03 32.39
CA VAL A 10 -21.43 14.11 32.06
C VAL A 10 -21.93 12.98 31.13
N LYS A 11 -23.22 12.64 31.19
CA LYS A 11 -23.86 11.67 30.29
C LYS A 11 -23.95 12.19 28.85
N LEU A 12 -24.34 13.45 28.66
CA LEU A 12 -24.31 14.13 27.35
C LEU A 12 -22.89 14.24 26.78
N LEU A 13 -21.92 14.58 27.63
CA LEU A 13 -20.50 14.63 27.24
C LEU A 13 -19.93 13.25 26.90
N ARG A 14 -20.42 12.17 27.55
CA ARG A 14 -20.06 10.79 27.23
C ARG A 14 -20.65 10.33 25.91
N ASP A 15 -21.89 10.69 25.61
CA ASP A 15 -22.55 10.31 24.35
C ASP A 15 -21.93 11.01 23.14
N ALA A 16 -21.29 12.17 23.34
CA ALA A 16 -20.48 12.87 22.34
C ALA A 16 -18.99 12.48 22.33
N SER A 17 -18.54 11.64 23.27
CA SER A 17 -17.13 11.26 23.38
C SER A 17 -16.75 10.25 22.29
N PRO A 18 -15.63 10.45 21.57
CA PRO A 18 -15.14 9.46 20.60
C PRO A 18 -14.63 8.17 21.23
N LEU A 19 -14.51 8.12 22.57
CA LEU A 19 -14.00 6.99 23.34
C LEU A 19 -15.09 6.43 24.26
N MET A 20 -15.34 5.13 24.13
CA MET A 20 -16.14 4.34 25.06
C MET A 20 -15.23 3.59 26.02
N ARG A 21 -15.57 3.63 27.31
CA ARG A 21 -14.92 2.84 28.34
C ARG A 21 -15.76 1.62 28.66
N THR A 22 -15.21 0.43 28.44
CA THR A 22 -15.82 -0.84 28.88
C THR A 22 -14.92 -1.45 29.95
N GLY A 23 -15.28 -1.28 31.23
CA GLY A 23 -14.43 -1.69 32.35
C GLY A 23 -13.10 -0.93 32.40
N ASN A 24 -11.98 -1.63 32.28
CA ASN A 24 -10.63 -1.05 32.26
C ASN A 24 -10.06 -0.85 30.84
N GLN A 25 -10.85 -1.11 29.81
CA GLN A 25 -10.45 -0.97 28.42
C GLN A 25 -11.13 0.24 27.77
N TYR A 26 -10.36 0.96 26.96
CA TYR A 26 -10.82 2.09 26.17
C TYR A 26 -10.91 1.66 24.70
N ARG A 27 -12.03 1.96 24.06
CA ARG A 27 -12.25 1.67 22.64
C ARG A 27 -12.84 2.91 21.97
N PHE A 28 -12.37 3.23 20.78
CA PHE A 28 -13.03 4.27 19.99
C PHE A 28 -14.45 3.82 19.61
N VAL A 29 -15.42 4.72 19.71
CA VAL A 29 -16.82 4.49 19.33
C VAL A 29 -16.88 4.10 17.85
N HIS A 30 -16.08 4.79 17.03
CA HIS A 30 -16.09 4.64 15.58
C HIS A 30 -14.70 4.32 15.03
N ARG A 31 -14.62 3.34 14.13
CA ARG A 31 -13.37 2.86 13.50
C ARG A 31 -12.63 4.00 12.80
N SER A 32 -13.34 4.92 12.15
CA SER A 32 -12.72 6.06 11.46
C SER A 32 -11.93 6.99 12.39
N VAL A 33 -12.31 7.11 13.67
CA VAL A 33 -11.58 7.94 14.63
C VAL A 33 -10.26 7.27 15.00
N LEU A 34 -10.27 5.95 15.20
CA LEU A 34 -9.05 5.17 15.39
C LEU A 34 -8.13 5.26 14.15
N GLU A 35 -8.69 5.08 12.96
CA GLU A 35 -7.97 5.18 11.68
C GLU A 35 -7.35 6.57 11.49
N TYR A 36 -8.07 7.63 11.84
CA TYR A 36 -7.55 8.99 11.83
C TYR A 36 -6.41 9.21 12.84
N PHE A 37 -6.53 8.69 14.06
CA PHE A 37 -5.43 8.80 15.03
C PHE A 37 -4.21 7.98 14.60
N LEU A 38 -4.41 6.78 14.03
CA LEU A 38 -3.32 5.97 13.47
C LEU A 38 -2.64 6.71 12.32
N SER A 39 -3.40 7.28 11.39
CA SER A 39 -2.84 8.03 10.27
C SER A 39 -2.10 9.28 10.72
N ARG A 40 -2.56 9.95 11.80
CA ARG A 40 -1.89 11.08 12.44
C ARG A 40 -0.66 10.70 13.28
N VAL A 41 -0.54 9.44 13.71
CA VAL A 41 0.70 8.94 14.32
C VAL A 41 1.74 8.65 13.25
N ILE A 42 1.33 8.08 12.11
CA ILE A 42 2.20 7.84 10.95
C ILE A 42 2.68 9.16 10.37
N TYR A 43 1.74 10.07 10.14
CA TYR A 43 2.02 11.44 9.74
C TYR A 43 2.04 12.29 11.00
N SER A 44 3.18 12.33 11.69
CA SER A 44 3.42 13.29 12.76
C SER A 44 3.81 14.62 12.12
N PRO A 45 2.90 15.60 11.93
CA PRO A 45 3.38 16.97 11.81
C PRO A 45 4.10 17.25 13.12
N VAL A 46 5.35 17.71 13.04
CA VAL A 46 6.07 18.23 14.22
C VAL A 46 5.06 19.04 15.03
N ARG A 47 4.88 18.70 16.31
CA ARG A 47 4.15 19.58 17.22
C ARG A 47 4.89 20.90 17.13
N ILE A 48 4.27 21.89 16.49
CA ILE A 48 4.61 23.27 16.76
C ILE A 48 4.37 23.34 18.27
N ASN A 49 5.45 23.38 19.05
CA ASN A 49 5.35 23.64 20.47
C ASN A 49 4.47 24.89 20.56
N GLU A 50 3.35 24.80 21.28
CA GLU A 50 2.41 25.92 21.43
C GLU A 50 3.07 27.14 22.15
N GLU A 51 4.37 27.06 22.45
CA GLU A 51 5.21 28.09 23.06
C GLU A 51 6.10 28.87 22.06
N GLU A 52 6.30 28.40 20.83
CA GLU A 52 7.14 29.09 19.83
C GLU A 52 6.31 29.64 18.66
N ALA A 53 5.27 30.40 18.98
CA ALA A 53 4.48 31.11 17.99
C ALA A 53 5.13 32.42 17.50
N HIS A 54 6.46 32.54 17.43
CA HIS A 54 7.12 33.80 17.04
C HIS A 54 8.26 33.58 16.02
N SER A 55 7.90 33.32 14.76
CA SER A 55 8.43 33.99 13.56
C SER A 55 7.97 33.19 12.33
N TYR A 56 6.98 33.73 11.62
CA TYR A 56 6.60 33.21 10.32
C TYR A 56 7.66 33.63 9.30
N ASP A 57 8.67 32.79 9.08
CA ASP A 57 9.40 32.80 7.80
C ASP A 57 8.70 31.84 6.84
N LYS A 58 8.29 32.38 5.69
CA LYS A 58 7.37 31.74 4.74
C LYS A 58 8.00 30.67 3.85
N ASP A 59 9.27 30.30 4.06
CA ASP A 59 10.01 29.44 3.13
C ASP A 59 10.53 28.11 3.73
N ASP A 60 10.32 27.85 5.02
CA ASP A 60 10.69 26.56 5.62
C ASP A 60 9.47 25.64 5.78
N ALA A 61 9.25 24.81 4.76
CA ALA A 61 8.33 23.69 4.87
C ALA A 61 8.74 22.80 6.08
N PRO A 62 7.84 22.50 7.03
CA PRO A 62 8.19 21.76 8.23
C PRO A 62 8.80 20.39 7.87
N ILE A 63 10.05 20.17 8.28
CA ILE A 63 10.76 18.90 8.06
C ILE A 63 10.02 17.79 8.84
N PRO A 64 9.43 16.78 8.18
CA PRO A 64 8.80 15.66 8.88
C PRO A 64 9.88 14.89 9.64
N GLN A 65 9.62 14.52 10.90
CA GLN A 65 10.52 13.65 11.66
C GLN A 65 10.77 12.34 10.88
N PRO A 66 12.00 11.78 10.92
CA PRO A 66 12.28 10.52 10.24
C PRO A 66 11.36 9.41 10.76
N LEU A 67 10.70 8.72 9.84
CA LEU A 67 9.90 7.53 10.15
C LEU A 67 10.78 6.54 10.91
N ASN A 68 10.47 6.31 12.18
CA ASN A 68 11.24 5.45 13.06
C ASN A 68 10.71 4.00 13.02
N ALA A 69 11.51 3.03 13.45
CA ALA A 69 11.10 1.62 13.53
C ALA A 69 9.89 1.37 14.47
N ASN A 70 9.53 2.36 15.30
CA ASN A 70 8.33 2.34 16.14
C ASN A 70 7.07 2.86 15.43
N SER A 71 7.20 3.28 14.17
CA SER A 71 6.07 3.74 13.37
C SER A 71 5.16 2.56 13.05
N PRO A 72 3.83 2.72 13.06
CA PRO A 72 2.92 1.62 12.82
C PRO A 72 3.01 1.08 11.38
N LEU A 73 3.73 1.76 10.47
CA LEU A 73 4.14 1.23 9.17
C LEU A 73 4.98 -0.05 9.29
N PHE A 74 5.81 -0.19 10.32
CA PHE A 74 6.68 -1.37 10.53
C PHE A 74 5.98 -2.48 11.32
N GLN A 75 4.89 -2.17 12.02
CA GLN A 75 4.29 -3.06 13.01
C GLN A 75 3.04 -3.78 12.50
N ARG A 76 2.35 -3.21 11.50
CA ARG A 76 1.08 -3.75 10.99
C ARG A 76 0.96 -3.57 9.49
N SER A 77 0.32 -4.53 8.83
CA SER A 77 -0.13 -4.37 7.46
C SER A 77 -1.27 -3.36 7.40
N LEU A 78 -1.09 -2.28 6.64
CA LEU A 78 -2.11 -1.24 6.42
C LEU A 78 -3.04 -1.58 5.25
N LEU A 79 -2.81 -2.70 4.57
CA LEU A 79 -3.63 -3.20 3.47
C LEU A 79 -5.08 -3.50 3.92
N THR A 80 -5.30 -3.76 5.21
CA THR A 80 -6.64 -4.03 5.76
C THR A 80 -7.48 -2.76 5.97
N GLU A 81 -6.87 -1.57 5.93
CA GLU A 81 -7.51 -0.32 6.33
C GLU A 81 -7.49 0.73 5.20
N PRO A 82 -8.44 0.68 4.24
CA PRO A 82 -8.42 1.55 3.06
C PRO A 82 -8.49 3.04 3.39
N SER A 83 -9.14 3.43 4.49
CA SER A 83 -9.21 4.83 4.95
C SER A 83 -7.83 5.39 5.33
N ILE A 84 -6.98 4.57 5.96
CA ILE A 84 -5.63 4.98 6.39
C ILE A 84 -4.77 5.20 5.15
N VAL A 85 -4.80 4.25 4.22
CA VAL A 85 -4.07 4.35 2.94
C VAL A 85 -4.51 5.59 2.18
N GLN A 86 -5.82 5.86 2.09
CA GLN A 86 -6.34 7.05 1.41
C GLN A 86 -5.85 8.35 2.07
N PHE A 87 -5.94 8.46 3.40
CA PHE A 87 -5.47 9.64 4.11
C PHE A 87 -3.97 9.87 3.90
N LEU A 88 -3.15 8.84 4.03
CA LEU A 88 -1.71 8.94 3.83
C LEU A 88 -1.35 9.28 2.38
N SER A 89 -2.10 8.74 1.43
CA SER A 89 -1.95 9.06 0.00
C SER A 89 -2.18 10.54 -0.27
N ASP A 90 -3.20 11.13 0.35
CA ASP A 90 -3.47 12.56 0.22
C ASP A 90 -2.36 13.41 0.89
N ARG A 91 -1.76 12.92 1.97
CA ARG A 91 -0.60 13.57 2.63
C ARG A 91 0.69 13.51 1.80
N VAL A 92 0.91 12.42 1.07
CA VAL A 92 2.03 12.29 0.12
C VAL A 92 1.95 13.35 -0.97
N LYS A 93 0.75 13.63 -1.50
CA LYS A 93 0.54 14.67 -2.52
C LYS A 93 0.87 16.07 -1.99
N LEU A 94 0.61 16.32 -0.71
CA LEU A 94 0.83 17.62 -0.07
C LEU A 94 2.28 17.83 0.38
N ASN A 95 3.03 16.77 0.72
CA ASN A 95 4.36 16.87 1.33
C ASN A 95 5.41 16.01 0.60
N PRO A 96 6.31 16.60 -0.20
CA PRO A 96 7.33 15.84 -0.93
C PRO A 96 8.36 15.18 -0.01
N ALA A 97 8.64 15.75 1.17
CA ALA A 97 9.54 15.13 2.15
C ALA A 97 9.01 13.78 2.65
N PHE A 98 7.70 13.66 2.87
CA PHE A 98 7.09 12.39 3.27
C PHE A 98 7.17 11.34 2.15
N LYS A 99 6.99 11.76 0.89
CA LYS A 99 7.23 10.90 -0.27
C LYS A 99 8.66 10.34 -0.28
N GLN A 100 9.67 11.19 -0.05
CA GLN A 100 11.07 10.78 -0.01
C GLN A 100 11.34 9.77 1.10
N GLN A 101 10.79 9.98 2.29
CA GLN A 101 10.92 9.03 3.41
C GLN A 101 10.33 7.65 3.07
N LEU A 102 9.17 7.60 2.42
CA LEU A 102 8.57 6.33 1.98
C LEU A 102 9.43 5.65 0.91
N CYS A 103 10.02 6.39 -0.03
CA CYS A 103 10.97 5.83 -0.99
C CYS A 103 12.22 5.25 -0.30
N SER A 104 12.78 5.95 0.69
CA SER A 104 13.93 5.44 1.45
C SER A 104 13.63 4.12 2.16
N ILE A 105 12.40 3.94 2.65
CA ILE A 105 11.98 2.67 3.28
C ILE A 105 11.90 1.53 2.24
N ILE A 106 11.44 1.82 1.03
CA ILE A 106 11.40 0.84 -0.06
C ILE A 106 12.83 0.38 -0.39
N GLU A 107 13.77 1.31 -0.48
CA GLU A 107 15.19 0.98 -0.69
C GLU A 107 15.77 0.15 0.46
N LEU A 108 15.39 0.44 1.72
CA LEU A 108 15.84 -0.32 2.89
C LEU A 108 15.41 -1.79 2.83
N SER A 109 14.25 -2.09 2.25
CA SER A 109 13.77 -3.48 2.09
C SER A 109 14.66 -4.36 1.21
N LYS A 110 15.47 -3.76 0.33
CA LYS A 110 16.44 -4.50 -0.49
C LYS A 110 17.52 -5.15 0.39
N THR A 111 17.87 -4.49 1.50
CA THR A 111 18.96 -4.92 2.40
C THR A 111 18.46 -5.58 3.68
N ASP A 112 17.32 -5.15 4.22
CA ASP A 112 16.84 -5.56 5.53
C ASP A 112 15.42 -6.13 5.46
N ASP A 113 15.28 -7.38 5.92
CA ASP A 113 13.99 -8.07 5.99
C ASP A 113 13.02 -7.43 7.00
N SER A 114 13.53 -6.74 8.02
CA SER A 114 12.71 -6.05 9.02
C SER A 114 11.89 -4.90 8.42
N ALA A 115 12.38 -4.32 7.31
CA ALA A 115 11.73 -3.22 6.61
C ALA A 115 10.67 -3.69 5.59
N THR A 116 10.55 -4.99 5.33
CA THR A 116 9.64 -5.56 4.33
C THR A 116 8.19 -5.07 4.53
N MET A 117 7.67 -5.15 5.76
CA MET A 117 6.30 -4.72 6.05
C MET A 117 6.10 -3.21 5.82
N ALA A 118 7.07 -2.40 6.22
CA ALA A 118 7.02 -0.96 6.02
C ALA A 118 7.14 -0.60 4.54
N ALA A 119 7.95 -1.32 3.77
CA ALA A 119 8.07 -1.15 2.33
C ALA A 119 6.80 -1.56 1.58
N THR A 120 6.18 -2.70 1.93
CA THR A 120 4.86 -3.11 1.42
C THR A 120 3.82 -2.02 1.63
N ASN A 121 3.74 -1.47 2.85
CA ASN A 121 2.82 -0.37 3.16
C ASN A 121 3.18 0.90 2.39
N ALA A 122 4.46 1.26 2.34
CA ALA A 122 4.97 2.47 1.71
C ALA A 122 4.69 2.48 0.20
N ILE A 123 5.01 1.40 -0.51
CA ILE A 123 4.78 1.32 -1.95
C ILE A 123 3.29 1.37 -2.28
N THR A 124 2.44 0.71 -1.46
CA THR A 124 0.99 0.75 -1.62
C THR A 124 0.45 2.18 -1.48
N ILE A 125 0.91 2.91 -0.45
CA ILE A 125 0.54 4.32 -0.23
C ILE A 125 0.99 5.19 -1.41
N LEU A 126 2.21 5.00 -1.91
CA LEU A 126 2.75 5.79 -3.01
C LEU A 126 1.98 5.54 -4.32
N VAL A 127 1.68 4.28 -4.64
CA VAL A 127 0.85 3.94 -5.81
C VAL A 127 -0.53 4.55 -5.69
N ARG A 128 -1.17 4.45 -4.51
CA ARG A 128 -2.49 5.03 -4.26
C ARG A 128 -2.48 6.57 -4.32
N ALA A 129 -1.36 7.20 -3.96
CA ALA A 129 -1.14 8.64 -4.14
C ALA A 129 -0.99 9.04 -5.62
N GLY A 130 -0.86 8.09 -6.54
CA GLY A 130 -0.63 8.34 -7.96
C GLY A 130 0.84 8.64 -8.27
N VAL A 131 1.77 8.20 -7.43
CA VAL A 131 3.20 8.31 -7.72
C VAL A 131 3.56 7.32 -8.83
N THR A 132 4.21 7.84 -9.87
CA THR A 132 4.69 7.06 -11.01
C THR A 132 6.05 6.44 -10.70
N PHE A 133 6.21 5.16 -10.98
CA PHE A 133 7.45 4.39 -10.84
C PHE A 133 8.04 3.99 -12.21
N ASN A 134 7.75 4.77 -13.25
CA ASN A 134 8.26 4.49 -14.58
C ASN A 134 9.80 4.58 -14.59
N GLY A 135 10.47 3.54 -15.09
CA GLY A 135 11.93 3.45 -15.08
C GLY A 135 12.55 3.31 -13.68
N ALA A 136 11.75 3.07 -12.63
CA ALA A 136 12.27 2.97 -11.29
C ALA A 136 13.11 1.69 -11.08
N ASP A 137 14.20 1.82 -10.34
CA ASP A 137 15.01 0.69 -9.90
C ASP A 137 14.40 0.07 -8.63
N LEU A 138 13.63 -0.99 -8.84
CA LEU A 138 12.99 -1.80 -7.81
C LEU A 138 13.65 -3.19 -7.74
N GLN A 139 14.92 -3.30 -8.15
CA GLN A 139 15.66 -4.55 -8.13
C GLN A 139 15.78 -5.08 -6.69
N GLY A 140 15.44 -6.36 -6.48
CA GLY A 140 15.53 -7.02 -5.18
C GLY A 140 14.59 -6.45 -4.10
N VAL A 141 13.62 -5.62 -4.47
CA VAL A 141 12.67 -5.04 -3.50
C VAL A 141 11.81 -6.14 -2.87
N LYS A 142 11.53 -6.03 -1.57
CA LYS A 142 10.70 -6.99 -0.83
C LYS A 142 9.40 -6.34 -0.41
N VAL A 143 8.33 -6.60 -1.18
CA VAL A 143 7.00 -6.00 -0.96
C VAL A 143 5.87 -7.03 -1.05
N PRO A 144 5.97 -8.18 -0.34
CA PRO A 144 4.94 -9.21 -0.39
C PRO A 144 3.58 -8.65 0.05
N GLY A 145 2.54 -9.04 -0.67
CA GLY A 145 1.14 -8.67 -0.43
C GLY A 145 0.77 -7.24 -0.82
N ALA A 146 1.69 -6.42 -1.35
CA ALA A 146 1.41 -5.02 -1.67
C ALA A 146 0.24 -4.86 -2.66
N ASP A 147 -0.53 -3.79 -2.49
CA ASP A 147 -1.54 -3.39 -3.48
C ASP A 147 -0.93 -2.36 -4.43
N LEU A 148 -0.49 -2.84 -5.59
CA LEU A 148 0.07 -2.05 -6.69
C LEU A 148 -0.97 -1.82 -7.81
N SER A 149 -2.26 -2.04 -7.52
CA SER A 149 -3.31 -1.91 -8.52
C SER A 149 -3.41 -0.48 -9.05
N ASN A 150 -3.69 -0.34 -10.35
CA ASN A 150 -3.73 0.94 -11.06
C ASN A 150 -2.39 1.73 -11.04
N GLY A 151 -1.29 1.13 -10.60
CA GLY A 151 0.03 1.77 -10.59
C GLY A 151 0.66 1.87 -11.97
N GLN A 152 1.59 2.83 -12.11
CA GLN A 152 2.38 3.04 -13.33
C GLN A 152 3.83 2.64 -13.09
N PHE A 153 4.24 1.57 -13.77
CA PHE A 153 5.55 0.92 -13.66
C PHE A 153 6.15 0.64 -15.05
N ASP A 154 5.87 1.48 -16.04
CA ASP A 154 6.41 1.31 -17.38
C ASP A 154 7.95 1.39 -17.33
N SER A 155 8.64 0.43 -17.94
CA SER A 155 10.10 0.28 -17.91
C SER A 155 10.73 0.12 -16.51
N ALA A 156 9.95 -0.24 -15.49
CA ALA A 156 10.49 -0.47 -14.14
C ALA A 156 11.33 -1.76 -14.07
N HIS A 157 12.35 -1.76 -13.22
CA HIS A 157 13.26 -2.87 -13.01
C HIS A 157 12.91 -3.60 -11.72
N PHE A 158 12.32 -4.79 -11.81
CA PHE A 158 11.91 -5.61 -10.66
C PHE A 158 12.80 -6.84 -10.46
N GLN A 159 13.98 -6.93 -11.08
CA GLN A 159 14.71 -8.20 -11.12
C GLN A 159 15.04 -8.71 -9.71
N GLY A 160 14.76 -9.97 -9.43
CA GLY A 160 14.98 -10.54 -8.09
C GLY A 160 14.03 -10.04 -6.99
N ALA A 161 13.01 -9.23 -7.31
CA ALA A 161 12.06 -8.73 -6.32
C ALA A 161 11.17 -9.86 -5.75
N ASP A 162 10.75 -9.69 -4.51
CA ASP A 162 9.69 -10.49 -3.90
C ASP A 162 8.35 -9.76 -4.03
N LEU A 163 7.54 -10.25 -4.96
CA LEU A 163 6.19 -9.77 -5.26
C LEU A 163 5.13 -10.80 -4.85
N THR A 164 5.45 -11.71 -3.93
CA THR A 164 4.52 -12.76 -3.49
C THR A 164 3.19 -12.16 -3.00
N GLY A 165 2.07 -12.60 -3.56
CA GLY A 165 0.72 -12.14 -3.19
C GLY A 165 0.37 -10.71 -3.60
N VAL A 166 1.20 -10.05 -4.43
CA VAL A 166 0.97 -8.66 -4.85
C VAL A 166 -0.24 -8.55 -5.79
N ASN A 167 -1.00 -7.47 -5.65
CA ASN A 167 -2.06 -7.11 -6.58
C ASN A 167 -1.56 -6.10 -7.62
N LEU A 168 -1.47 -6.53 -8.88
CA LEU A 168 -1.08 -5.75 -10.06
C LEU A 168 -2.29 -5.44 -10.96
N ALA A 169 -3.53 -5.59 -10.49
CA ALA A 169 -4.72 -5.34 -11.28
C ALA A 169 -4.72 -3.94 -11.91
N LYS A 170 -4.94 -3.87 -13.23
CA LYS A 170 -4.97 -2.62 -14.01
C LYS A 170 -3.69 -1.77 -13.94
N SER A 171 -2.57 -2.34 -13.50
CA SER A 171 -1.27 -1.66 -13.50
C SER A 171 -0.68 -1.58 -14.92
N TRP A 172 0.16 -0.57 -15.16
CA TRP A 172 0.89 -0.42 -16.41
C TRP A 172 2.33 -0.92 -16.23
N LEU A 173 2.68 -1.99 -16.94
CA LEU A 173 3.96 -2.69 -16.82
C LEU A 173 4.68 -2.79 -18.17
N ARG A 174 4.47 -1.84 -19.11
CA ARG A 174 5.06 -1.95 -20.46
C ARG A 174 6.57 -1.89 -20.33
N GLN A 175 7.26 -2.86 -20.94
CA GLN A 175 8.73 -2.98 -20.88
C GLN A 175 9.31 -3.11 -19.47
N ALA A 176 8.50 -3.43 -18.45
CA ALA A 176 9.02 -3.72 -17.11
C ALA A 176 9.81 -5.03 -17.12
N ASP A 177 10.99 -5.03 -16.51
CA ASP A 177 11.81 -6.24 -16.38
C ASP A 177 11.50 -6.93 -15.06
N MET A 178 10.85 -8.09 -15.14
CA MET A 178 10.48 -8.91 -13.99
C MET A 178 11.26 -10.25 -13.98
N SER A 179 12.49 -10.26 -14.51
CA SER A 179 13.35 -11.44 -14.52
C SER A 179 13.70 -11.89 -13.09
N ASN A 180 13.63 -13.18 -12.80
CA ASN A 180 13.95 -13.77 -11.49
C ASN A 180 13.09 -13.24 -10.31
N THR A 181 11.90 -12.70 -10.54
CA THR A 181 10.99 -12.27 -9.46
C THR A 181 10.21 -13.44 -8.85
N HIS A 182 9.93 -13.37 -7.55
CA HIS A 182 8.96 -14.25 -6.90
C HIS A 182 7.55 -13.69 -7.10
N MET A 183 6.72 -14.41 -7.86
CA MET A 183 5.34 -13.98 -8.20
C MET A 183 4.27 -14.97 -7.73
N GLU A 184 4.55 -15.78 -6.71
CA GLU A 184 3.56 -16.71 -6.18
C GLU A 184 2.33 -15.93 -5.66
N GLY A 185 1.14 -16.29 -6.13
CA GLY A 185 -0.10 -15.63 -5.71
C GLY A 185 -0.31 -14.20 -6.22
N VAL A 186 0.48 -13.72 -7.19
CA VAL A 186 0.27 -12.41 -7.81
C VAL A 186 -1.07 -12.38 -8.57
N THR A 187 -1.81 -11.29 -8.42
CA THR A 187 -3.09 -11.08 -9.11
C THR A 187 -2.98 -9.96 -10.14
N PHE A 188 -3.29 -10.25 -11.41
CA PHE A 188 -3.25 -9.25 -12.50
C PHE A 188 -4.62 -8.61 -12.80
N GLY A 189 -5.63 -8.92 -11.97
CA GLY A 189 -7.03 -8.51 -12.18
C GLY A 189 -7.80 -9.52 -13.05
N GLU A 190 -9.04 -9.17 -13.41
CA GLU A 190 -9.82 -10.01 -14.32
C GLU A 190 -9.13 -10.05 -15.68
N LEU A 191 -8.75 -11.26 -16.10
CA LEU A 191 -8.42 -11.52 -17.49
C LEU A 191 -9.67 -11.15 -18.30
N PRO A 192 -9.56 -10.31 -19.35
CA PRO A 192 -10.68 -10.13 -20.27
C PRO A 192 -11.09 -11.52 -20.70
N TYR A 193 -12.35 -11.86 -20.43
CA TYR A 193 -13.00 -13.09 -20.85
C TYR A 193 -12.77 -13.20 -22.36
N LEU A 194 -11.74 -13.94 -22.77
CA LEU A 194 -11.68 -14.42 -24.13
C LEU A 194 -12.80 -15.45 -24.17
N GLU A 195 -13.97 -15.02 -24.67
CA GLU A 195 -14.84 -15.93 -25.40
C GLU A 195 -13.98 -16.52 -26.53
N ALA A 196 -13.21 -17.54 -26.20
CA ALA A 196 -12.72 -18.46 -27.19
C ALA A 196 -14.00 -19.09 -27.73
N ASP A 197 -14.43 -18.62 -28.90
CA ASP A 197 -15.39 -19.28 -29.78
C ASP A 197 -14.87 -20.71 -30.07
N CYS A 198 -15.04 -21.62 -29.11
CA CYS A 198 -14.59 -23.00 -29.20
C CYS A 198 -15.47 -23.80 -30.19
N ASN A 199 -16.48 -23.15 -30.79
CA ASN A 199 -17.37 -23.74 -31.79
C ASN A 199 -16.81 -23.77 -33.22
N LYS A 200 -15.59 -23.25 -33.48
CA LYS A 200 -14.93 -23.34 -34.80
C LYS A 200 -13.86 -24.42 -34.90
N ALA A 201 -13.49 -25.09 -33.82
CA ALA A 201 -12.63 -26.26 -33.87
C ALA A 201 -13.47 -27.53 -34.16
N ARG A 202 -14.00 -27.65 -35.39
CA ARG A 202 -14.42 -28.95 -35.91
C ARG A 202 -13.16 -29.79 -36.14
N ALA A 203 -12.69 -30.44 -35.09
CA ALA A 203 -11.84 -31.61 -35.23
C ALA A 203 -12.73 -32.72 -35.84
N SER A 204 -12.68 -32.85 -37.17
CA SER A 204 -13.17 -34.06 -37.83
C SER A 204 -12.20 -35.19 -37.47
N VAL A 205 -12.53 -35.92 -36.41
CA VAL A 205 -11.90 -37.20 -36.10
C VAL A 205 -12.31 -38.17 -37.20
N ASN A 206 -11.41 -38.41 -38.15
CA ASN A 206 -11.47 -39.64 -38.93
C ASN A 206 -10.78 -40.70 -38.10
N GLU A 207 -11.59 -41.54 -37.45
CA GLU A 207 -11.16 -42.84 -36.94
C GLU A 207 -10.80 -43.72 -38.15
N ASN A 208 -9.57 -43.59 -38.65
CA ASN A 208 -8.83 -44.71 -39.23
C ASN A 208 -7.38 -44.28 -39.55
N GLU A 209 -6.47 -45.11 -39.06
CA GLU A 209 -5.03 -45.14 -39.29
C GLU A 209 -4.16 -44.34 -38.31
N GLY A 210 -3.66 -45.06 -37.30
CA GLY A 210 -2.67 -44.60 -36.34
C GLY A 210 -1.29 -44.40 -36.96
N GLN A 211 -1.01 -43.19 -37.42
CA GLN A 211 0.34 -42.68 -37.60
C GLN A 211 0.42 -41.20 -37.20
N PHE A 212 0.98 -40.94 -36.02
CA PHE A 212 1.42 -39.59 -35.63
C PHE A 212 2.70 -39.26 -36.40
N SER A 213 2.63 -38.30 -37.32
CA SER A 213 3.82 -37.61 -37.85
C SER A 213 3.75 -36.14 -37.48
N ALA A 214 4.69 -35.69 -36.64
CA ALA A 214 4.92 -34.29 -36.37
C ALA A 214 5.71 -33.70 -37.56
N LEU A 215 5.04 -32.92 -38.40
CA LEU A 215 5.70 -32.10 -39.42
C LEU A 215 5.78 -30.66 -38.90
N MET A 216 6.99 -30.25 -38.50
CA MET A 216 7.39 -28.84 -38.49
C MET A 216 7.23 -28.30 -39.92
N ASN A 217 6.44 -27.25 -40.08
CA ASN A 217 6.39 -26.49 -41.33
C ASN A 217 7.60 -25.56 -41.44
N LYS A 218 8.12 -25.47 -42.67
CA LYS A 218 9.28 -24.70 -43.13
C LYS A 218 9.24 -23.22 -42.78
#